data_AF-A0A7X7KPU2-F1
#
_entry.id   AF-A0A7X7KPU2-F1
#
_cell.length_a   1.000
_cell.length_b   1.000
_cell.length_c   1.000
_cell.angle_alpha   90.00
_cell.angle_beta   90.00
_cell.angle_gamma   90.00
#
_symmetry.space_group_name_H-M   'P 1'
#
loop_
_entity.id
_entity.type
_entity.pdbx_description
1 polymer ?
#
loop_
_entity_poly.entity_id
_entity_poly.type
_entity_poly.pdbx_seq_one_letter_code
_entity_poly.pdbx_strand_id
1 'polypeptide(L)' 'MSTRFVTIDRQTPMLMPPDLRSWVGEDDLVHFVLEAVETVPLSRFGVNCRGSGSEQYPPRMMLALVIY' A
#
# COMPACT_ATOMS: atom_id res chain seq x y z
N MET A 1 -0.66 -6.87 -22.34
CA MET A 1 0.42 -6.95 -21.33
C MET A 1 -0.17 -6.54 -20.00
N SER A 2 0.05 -7.32 -18.94
CA SER A 2 -0.46 -7.02 -17.61
C SER A 2 0.41 -5.98 -16.91
N THR A 3 -0.23 -5.07 -16.17
CA THR A 3 0.47 -4.14 -15.28
C THR A 3 1.25 -4.93 -14.23
N ARG A 4 2.53 -4.62 -14.05
CA ARG A 4 3.42 -5.28 -13.08
C ARG A 4 3.44 -4.52 -11.77
N PHE A 5 2.65 -4.98 -10.79
CA PHE A 5 2.64 -4.43 -9.45
C PHE A 5 3.46 -5.29 -8.48
N VAL A 6 4.13 -4.62 -7.54
CA VAL A 6 4.68 -5.26 -6.35
C VAL A 6 3.51 -5.68 -5.46
N THR A 7 3.46 -6.97 -5.12
CA THR A 7 2.46 -7.48 -4.16
C THR A 7 2.77 -6.94 -2.77
N ILE A 8 1.82 -6.19 -2.20
CA ILE A 8 1.90 -5.68 -0.84
C ILE A 8 0.98 -6.54 0.03
N ASP A 9 1.54 -7.58 0.62
CA ASP A 9 0.84 -8.41 1.60
C ASP A 9 1.26 -8.00 3.02
N ARG A 10 0.33 -7.38 3.75
CA ARG A 10 0.51 -6.99 5.15
C ARG A 10 0.12 -8.09 6.14
N GLN A 11 -0.50 -9.17 5.64
CA GLN A 11 -0.96 -10.30 6.46
C GLN A 11 0.09 -11.41 6.55
N THR A 12 1.12 -11.37 5.69
CA THR A 12 2.26 -12.28 5.80
C THR A 12 2.87 -12.20 7.20
N PRO A 13 2.90 -13.32 7.97
CA PRO A 13 3.46 -13.31 9.31
C PRO A 13 4.94 -12.94 9.32
N MET A 14 5.35 -12.06 10.25
CA MET A 14 6.74 -11.66 10.43
C MET A 14 7.36 -12.27 11.68
N LEU A 15 8.69 -12.19 11.81
CA LEU A 15 9.39 -12.81 12.94
C LEU A 15 8.97 -12.20 14.28
N MET A 16 8.82 -10.86 14.38
CA MET A 16 8.38 -10.13 15.57
C MET A 16 8.01 -8.66 15.23
N PRO A 17 6.88 -8.12 15.75
CA PRO A 17 5.60 -8.79 15.97
C PRO A 17 5.11 -9.59 14.75
N PRO A 18 4.31 -10.66 14.92
CA PRO A 18 3.87 -11.51 13.83
C PRO A 18 2.89 -10.81 12.88
N ASP A 19 2.12 -9.86 13.37
CA ASP A 19 1.27 -9.01 12.55
C ASP A 19 1.93 -7.65 12.37
N LEU A 20 2.19 -7.25 11.13
CA LEU A 20 2.80 -5.96 10.78
C LEU A 20 2.02 -4.77 11.38
N ARG A 21 0.70 -4.90 11.59
CA ARG A 21 -0.14 -3.85 12.18
C ARG A 21 0.15 -3.60 13.66
N SER A 22 0.70 -4.59 14.36
CA SER A 22 1.08 -4.46 15.78
C SER A 22 2.47 -3.84 15.99
N TRP A 23 3.16 -3.46 14.91
CA TRP A 23 4.45 -2.75 14.97
C TRP A 23 4.28 -1.27 15.32
N VAL A 24 3.09 -0.72 15.06
CA VAL A 24 2.68 0.64 15.39
C VAL A 24 1.63 0.58 16.50
N GLY A 25 1.62 1.59 17.36
CA GLY A 25 0.63 1.68 18.44
C GLY A 25 -0.79 1.74 17.88
N GLU A 26 -1.78 1.27 18.64
CA GLU A 26 -3.19 1.29 18.22
C GLU A 26 -3.71 2.72 17.98
N ASP A 27 -3.18 3.70 18.72
CA ASP A 27 -3.54 5.11 18.61
C ASP A 27 -2.74 5.87 17.51
N ASP A 28 -1.94 5.17 16.70
CA ASP A 28 -1.16 5.81 15.63
C ASP A 28 -2.06 6.26 14.46
N LEU A 29 -1.84 7.48 13.97
CA LEU A 29 -2.60 8.08 12.88
C LEU A 29 -2.56 7.24 11.59
N VAL A 30 -1.53 6.40 11.40
CA VAL A 30 -1.40 5.54 10.23
C VAL A 30 -2.61 4.63 10.03
N HIS A 31 -3.26 4.16 11.11
CA HIS A 31 -4.45 3.32 11.00
C HIS A 31 -5.60 4.08 10.32
N PHE A 32 -5.81 5.32 10.74
CA PHE A 32 -6.79 6.21 10.11
C PHE A 32 -6.43 6.53 8.66
N VAL A 33 -5.16 6.82 8.36
CA VAL A 33 -4.70 7.11 6.98
C VAL A 33 -4.95 5.92 6.06
N LEU A 34 -4.65 4.70 6.51
CA LEU A 34 -4.87 3.49 5.72
C LEU A 34 -6.36 3.27 5.43
N GLU A 35 -7.23 3.41 6.43
CA GLU A 35 -8.68 3.31 6.24
C GLU A 35 -9.22 4.40 5.30
N ALA A 36 -8.80 5.65 5.48
CA ALA A 36 -9.22 6.76 4.63
C ALA A 36 -8.80 6.51 3.17
N VAL A 37 -7.54 6.11 2.96
CA VAL A 37 -6.99 5.81 1.64
C VAL A 37 -7.72 4.65 0.95
N GLU A 38 -8.23 3.65 1.69
CA GLU A 38 -9.04 2.56 1.10
C GLU A 38 -10.29 3.08 0.38
N THR A 39 -10.90 4.15 0.88
CA THR A 39 -12.13 4.74 0.32
C THR A 39 -11.91 5.60 -0.93
N VAL A 40 -10.67 5.99 -1.22
CA VAL A 40 -10.36 6.91 -2.31
C VAL A 40 -10.44 6.20 -3.67
N PRO A 41 -11.18 6.73 -4.66
CA PRO A 41 -11.19 6.19 -6.01
C PRO A 41 -9.85 6.40 -6.71
N LEU A 42 -9.18 5.31 -7.11
CA LEU A 42 -7.83 5.35 -7.68
C LEU A 42 -7.78 5.37 -9.22
N SER A 43 -8.93 5.41 -9.91
CA SER A 43 -9.01 5.30 -11.37
C SER A 43 -8.34 6.44 -12.15
N ARG A 44 -8.10 7.59 -11.49
CA ARG A 44 -7.41 8.75 -12.06
C ARG A 44 -5.89 8.69 -11.91
N PHE A 45 -5.36 7.76 -11.11
CA PHE A 45 -3.92 7.64 -10.89
C PHE A 45 -3.25 7.03 -12.12
N GLY A 46 -2.13 7.63 -12.53
CA GLY A 46 -1.34 7.11 -13.63
C GLY A 46 -0.67 5.78 -13.26
N VAL A 47 -0.87 4.75 -14.08
CA VAL A 47 -0.21 3.46 -13.95
C VAL A 47 0.45 3.08 -15.27
N ASN A 48 1.65 2.51 -15.23
CA ASN A 48 2.32 2.03 -16.44
C ASN A 48 1.72 0.69 -16.88
N CYS A 49 0.70 0.76 -17.73
CA CYS A 49 0.07 -0.40 -18.35
C CYS A 49 0.98 -1.14 -19.36
N ARG A 50 2.09 -0.53 -19.80
CA ARG A 50 3.05 -1.16 -20.71
C ARG A 50 3.85 -2.26 -20.01
N GLY A 51 3.98 -2.20 -18.68
CA GLY A 51 4.76 -3.17 -17.90
C GLY A 51 6.28 -3.06 -18.11
N SER A 52 6.75 -1.92 -18.60
CA SER A 52 8.18 -1.62 -18.81
C SER A 52 8.85 -1.05 -17.57
N GLY A 53 10.17 -1.20 -17.47
CA GLY A 53 10.95 -0.70 -16.34
C GLY A 53 10.81 -1.57 -15.09
N SER A 54 11.06 -0.97 -13.92
CA SER A 54 10.90 -1.61 -12.63
C SER A 54 9.44 -1.90 -12.31
N GLU A 55 9.21 -2.83 -11.39
CA GLU A 55 7.87 -3.07 -10.84
C GLU A 55 7.34 -1.83 -10.15
N GLN A 56 6.02 -1.64 -10.27
CA GLN A 56 5.36 -0.47 -9.73
C GLN A 56 4.70 -0.81 -8.40
N TYR A 57 4.69 0.13 -7.48
CA TYR A 57 3.85 0.01 -6.30
C TYR A 57 2.39 0.34 -6.65
N PRO A 58 1.40 -0.32 -6.02
CA PRO A 58 0.00 0.05 -6.18
C PRO A 58 -0.23 1.53 -5.82
N PRO A 59 -1.05 2.29 -6.58
CA PRO A 59 -1.32 3.70 -6.29
C PRO A 59 -1.81 3.94 -4.86
N ARG A 60 -2.56 2.97 -4.30
CA ARG A 60 -3.02 2.99 -2.92
C ARG A 60 -1.86 3.05 -1.92
N MET A 61 -0.85 2.20 -2.11
CA MET A 61 0.32 2.14 -1.24
C MET A 61 1.09 3.47 -1.31
N MET A 62 1.29 3.99 -2.51
CA MET A 62 1.99 5.25 -2.72
C MET A 62 1.22 6.44 -2.11
N LEU A 63 -0.11 6.45 -2.22
CA LEU A 63 -0.93 7.50 -1.63
C LEU A 63 -0.81 7.53 -0.10
N ALA A 64 -0.87 6.37 0.56
CA ALA A 64 -0.68 6.29 2.01
C ALA A 64 0.70 6.81 2.44
N LEU A 65 1.76 6.43 1.73
CA LEU A 65 3.14 6.88 1.99
C LEU A 65 3.38 8.39 1.78
N VAL A 66 2.58 9.04 0.94
CA VAL A 66 2.71 10.49 0.70
C VAL A 66 1.97 11.29 1.76
N ILE A 67 0.94 10.72 2.39
CA ILE A 67 0.13 11.37 3.41
C ILE A 67 0.78 11.27 4.80
N TYR A 68 1.35 10.11 5.13
CA TYR A 68 1.99 9.82 6.43
C TYR A 68 3.51 9.78 6.30
#